data_AF-G2G0S6-F1
#
_entry.id   AF-G2G0S6-F1
#
_cell.length_a   1.000
_cell.length_b   1.000
_cell.length_c   1.000
_cell.angle_alpha   90.00
_cell.angle_beta   90.00
_cell.angle_gamma   90.00
#
_symmetry.space_group_name_H-M   'P 1'
#
loop_
_entity.id
_entity.type
_entity.pdbx_description
1 polymer ?
#
loop_
_entity_poly.entity_id
_entity_poly.type
_entity_poly.pdbx_seq_one_letter_code
_entity_poly.pdbx_strand_id
1 'polypeptide(L)'
;MAGVESLEVKLNYYAMAVAILAKCNIETAFEKLQNDTPEKVRNYFTPRDTEDMQKLRDEGLSYYAIAKIYDVSRSTIIGRLNRKEERVS
;
A
#
# COMPACT_ATOMS: atom_id res chain seq x y z
N MET A 1 -25.01 -16.85 -13.56
CA MET A 1 -23.70 -16.60 -12.93
C MET A 1 -22.77 -15.74 -13.79
N ALA A 2 -22.94 -15.63 -15.11
CA ALA A 2 -22.09 -14.80 -16.00
C ALA A 2 -22.10 -13.28 -15.74
N GLY A 3 -23.09 -12.73 -15.01
CA GLY A 3 -23.19 -11.29 -14.77
C GLY A 3 -22.21 -10.75 -13.71
N VAL A 4 -21.88 -11.56 -12.71
CA VAL A 4 -21.06 -11.13 -11.55
C VAL A 4 -19.58 -11.02 -11.93
N GLU A 5 -19.06 -11.99 -12.67
CA GLU A 5 -17.68 -11.99 -13.20
C GLU A 5 -17.42 -10.75 -14.08
N SER A 6 -18.42 -10.33 -14.86
CA SER A 6 -18.29 -9.14 -15.72
C SER A 6 -18.15 -7.84 -14.91
N LEU A 7 -18.70 -7.80 -13.69
CA LEU A 7 -18.63 -6.64 -12.80
C LEU A 7 -17.26 -6.55 -12.12
N GLU A 8 -16.75 -7.69 -11.67
CA GLU A 8 -15.44 -7.80 -11.02
C GLU A 8 -14.31 -7.40 -11.97
N VAL A 9 -14.37 -7.85 -13.23
CA VAL A 9 -13.42 -7.44 -14.27
C VAL A 9 -13.45 -5.93 -14.51
N LYS A 10 -14.64 -5.31 -14.56
CA LYS A 10 -14.77 -3.85 -14.68
C LYS A 10 -14.20 -3.12 -13.47
N LEU A 11 -14.44 -3.63 -12.26
CA LEU A 11 -13.91 -3.08 -11.03
C LEU A 11 -12.37 -3.05 -11.07
N ASN A 12 -11.74 -4.13 -11.53
CA ASN A 12 -10.30 -4.23 -11.67
C ASN A 12 -9.74 -3.21 -12.66
N TYR A 13 -10.41 -3.01 -13.82
CA TYR A 13 -10.00 -1.98 -14.78
C TYR A 13 -10.12 -0.57 -14.20
N TYR A 14 -11.20 -0.27 -13.46
CA TYR A 14 -11.35 1.04 -12.82
C TYR A 14 -10.32 1.26 -11.72
N ALA A 15 -10.05 0.27 -10.86
CA ALA A 15 -9.00 0.35 -9.86
C ALA A 15 -7.63 0.60 -10.50
N MET A 16 -7.32 -0.06 -11.63
CA MET A 16 -6.09 0.18 -12.37
C MET A 16 -6.02 1.60 -12.93
N ALA A 17 -7.10 2.12 -13.51
CA ALA A 17 -7.18 3.50 -13.98
C ALA A 17 -6.97 4.51 -12.83
N VAL A 18 -7.60 4.29 -11.68
CA VAL A 18 -7.43 5.11 -10.47
C VAL A 18 -5.98 5.07 -9.99
N ALA A 19 -5.34 3.90 -9.93
CA ALA A 19 -3.95 3.75 -9.50
C ALA A 19 -2.99 4.60 -10.36
N ILE A 20 -3.18 4.57 -11.69
CA ILE A 20 -2.36 5.34 -12.63
C ILE A 20 -2.60 6.84 -12.47
N LEU A 21 -3.88 7.27 -12.47
CA LEU A 21 -4.24 8.69 -12.43
C LEU A 21 -3.90 9.34 -11.09
N ALA A 22 -4.12 8.63 -9.98
CA ALA A 22 -3.85 9.11 -8.62
C ALA A 22 -2.42 8.83 -8.13
N LYS A 23 -1.60 8.09 -8.91
CA LYS A 23 -0.24 7.65 -8.55
C LYS A 23 -0.20 6.97 -7.17
N CYS A 24 -1.03 5.96 -6.99
CA CYS A 24 -1.10 5.17 -5.76
C CYS A 24 -0.95 3.67 -6.03
N ASN A 25 -0.71 2.88 -4.98
CA ASN A 25 -0.75 1.42 -5.10
C ASN A 25 -2.18 0.92 -5.38
N ILE A 26 -2.29 -0.34 -5.80
CA ILE A 26 -3.55 -0.92 -6.21
C ILE A 26 -4.53 -1.07 -5.04
N GLU A 27 -4.05 -1.35 -3.82
CA GLU A 27 -4.91 -1.44 -2.63
C GLU A 27 -5.59 -0.11 -2.34
N THR A 28 -4.84 0.99 -2.38
CA THR A 28 -5.36 2.35 -2.19
C THR A 28 -6.33 2.72 -3.31
N ALA A 29 -6.08 2.27 -4.54
CA ALA A 29 -6.99 2.52 -5.66
C ALA A 29 -8.33 1.82 -5.49
N PHE A 30 -8.34 0.57 -5.01
CA PHE A 30 -9.57 -0.13 -4.64
C PHE A 30 -10.30 0.57 -3.50
N GLU A 31 -9.58 0.99 -2.46
CA GLU A 31 -10.17 1.73 -1.34
C GLU A 31 -10.80 3.05 -1.81
N LYS A 32 -10.12 3.79 -2.67
CA LYS A 32 -10.67 5.01 -3.31
C LYS A 32 -11.93 4.72 -4.11
N LEU A 33 -11.94 3.66 -4.91
CA LEU A 33 -13.08 3.31 -5.77
C LEU A 33 -14.35 2.96 -4.96
N GLN A 34 -14.17 2.38 -3.76
CA GLN A 34 -15.25 1.89 -2.91
C GLN A 34 -15.70 2.89 -1.83
N ASN A 35 -15.03 4.04 -1.71
CA ASN A 35 -15.31 5.02 -0.66
C ASN A 35 -16.10 6.21 -1.23
N ASP A 36 -17.13 6.67 -0.49
CA ASP A 36 -17.92 7.85 -0.86
C ASP A 36 -17.11 9.17 -0.83
N THR A 37 -15.94 9.16 -0.17
CA THR A 37 -15.02 10.30 -0.03
C THR A 37 -13.59 9.92 -0.45
N PRO A 38 -13.35 9.62 -1.74
CA PRO A 38 -12.07 9.10 -2.25
C PRO A 38 -10.87 10.04 -2.05
N GLU A 39 -11.11 11.35 -1.93
CA GLU A 39 -10.11 12.37 -1.67
C GLU A 39 -9.52 12.30 -0.25
N LYS A 40 -10.23 11.68 0.70
CA LYS A 40 -9.77 11.49 2.08
C LYS A 40 -8.95 10.21 2.26
N VAL A 41 -9.02 9.29 1.30
CA VAL A 41 -8.22 8.06 1.30
C VAL A 41 -6.75 8.43 1.08
N ARG A 42 -5.94 8.23 2.14
CA ARG A 42 -4.50 8.44 2.13
C ARG A 42 -3.82 7.15 1.67
N ASN A 43 -2.66 7.25 1.00
CA ASN A 43 -1.78 6.10 0.80
C ASN A 43 -1.42 5.53 2.17
N TYR A 44 -2.08 4.44 2.54
CA TYR A 44 -1.92 3.81 3.84
C TYR A 44 -1.15 2.52 3.63
N PHE A 45 0.04 2.44 4.22
CA PHE A 45 0.64 1.13 4.43
C PHE A 45 -0.04 0.50 5.63
N THR A 46 -0.51 -0.71 5.41
CA THR A 46 -1.15 -1.60 6.37
C THR A 46 -0.16 -2.09 7.44
N PRO A 47 -0.66 -2.66 8.55
CA PRO A 47 0.19 -3.37 9.50
C PRO A 47 1.02 -4.47 8.83
N ARG A 48 0.42 -5.19 7.87
CA ARG A 48 1.08 -6.24 7.10
C ARG A 48 2.25 -5.71 6.27
N ASP A 49 2.10 -4.55 5.64
CA ASP A 49 3.22 -3.89 4.94
C ASP A 49 4.38 -3.60 5.90
N THR A 50 4.07 -3.22 7.15
CA THR A 50 5.10 -2.94 8.15
C THR A 50 5.78 -4.22 8.66
N GLU A 51 5.04 -5.34 8.74
CA GLU A 51 5.62 -6.66 9.01
C GLU A 51 6.53 -7.13 7.89
N ASP A 52 6.13 -6.95 6.64
CA ASP A 52 6.94 -7.34 5.48
C ASP A 52 8.17 -6.44 5.35
N MET A 53 8.07 -5.13 5.62
CA MET A 53 9.24 -4.25 5.77
C MET A 53 10.21 -4.75 6.85
N GLN A 54 9.71 -5.24 7.99
CA GLN A 54 10.56 -5.77 9.05
C GLN A 54 11.28 -7.05 8.59
N LYS A 55 10.56 -7.99 7.95
CA LYS A 55 11.18 -9.22 7.41
C LYS A 55 12.29 -8.90 6.42
N LEU A 56 12.08 -7.94 5.51
CA LEU A 56 13.10 -7.50 4.56
C LEU A 56 14.33 -6.90 5.27
N ARG A 57 14.13 -6.21 6.41
CA ARG A 57 15.25 -5.75 7.24
C ARG A 57 15.99 -6.90 7.89
N ASP A 58 15.26 -7.89 8.39
CA ASP A 58 15.83 -9.09 9.04
C ASP A 58 16.62 -9.95 8.03
N GLU A 59 16.18 -9.96 6.75
CA GLU A 59 16.90 -10.54 5.61
C GLU A 59 18.15 -9.73 5.18
N GLY A 60 18.37 -8.56 5.78
CA GLY A 60 19.55 -7.73 5.56
C GLY A 60 19.40 -6.62 4.51
N LEU A 61 18.22 -6.40 3.93
CA LEU A 61 18.03 -5.31 2.96
C LEU A 61 18.14 -3.95 3.65
N SER A 62 18.88 -3.02 3.03
CA SER A 62 18.98 -1.65 3.54
C SER A 62 17.64 -0.90 3.51
N TYR A 63 17.45 0.08 4.40
CA TYR A 63 16.28 0.98 4.36
C TYR A 63 16.07 1.63 2.99
N TYR A 64 17.14 1.90 2.24
CA TYR A 64 17.07 2.46 0.89
C TYR A 64 16.51 1.46 -0.12
N ALA A 65 16.93 0.19 -0.04
CA ALA A 65 16.41 -0.87 -0.90
C ALA A 65 14.92 -1.10 -0.65
N ILE A 66 14.50 -1.16 0.62
CA ILE A 66 13.09 -1.31 1.00
C ILE A 66 12.27 -0.10 0.53
N ALA A 67 12.80 1.11 0.70
CA ALA A 67 12.16 2.33 0.22
C ALA A 67 11.91 2.30 -1.30
N LYS A 68 12.82 1.71 -2.08
CA LYS A 68 12.60 1.49 -3.52
C LYS A 68 11.53 0.46 -3.83
N ILE A 69 11.45 -0.64 -3.08
CA ILE A 69 10.43 -1.68 -3.28
C ILE A 69 9.02 -1.08 -3.10
N TYR A 70 8.86 -0.21 -2.12
CA TYR A 70 7.59 0.40 -1.76
C TYR A 70 7.36 1.79 -2.38
N ASP A 71 8.26 2.25 -3.26
CA ASP A 71 8.24 3.57 -3.90
C ASP A 71 7.98 4.74 -2.94
N VAL A 72 8.72 4.77 -1.82
CA VAL A 72 8.62 5.84 -0.82
C VAL A 72 9.98 6.37 -0.40
N SER A 73 9.97 7.46 0.36
CA SER A 73 11.19 8.00 0.93
C SER A 73 11.81 7.04 1.96
N ARG A 74 13.14 7.03 2.04
CA ARG A 74 13.89 6.32 3.10
C ARG A 74 13.40 6.72 4.51
N SER A 75 13.08 7.99 4.72
CA SER A 75 12.57 8.50 6.00
C SER A 75 11.23 7.89 6.39
N THR A 76 10.36 7.60 5.41
CA THR A 76 9.07 6.92 5.61
C THR A 76 9.28 5.52 6.19
N ILE A 77 10.26 4.77 5.67
CA ILE A 77 10.59 3.42 6.16
C ILE A 77 11.14 3.48 7.58
N ILE A 78 12.11 4.37 7.85
CA ILE A 78 12.72 4.51 9.19
C ILE A 78 11.66 4.88 10.23
N GLY A 79 10.84 5.89 9.97
CA GLY A 79 9.81 6.34 10.91
C GLY A 79 8.75 5.27 11.20
N ARG A 80 8.54 4.31 10.29
CA ARG A 80 7.60 3.21 10.48
C ARG A 80 8.19 2.07 11.31
N LEU A 81 9.41 1.67 11.02
CA LEU A 81 10.06 0.57 11.72
C LEU A 81 10.40 0.95 13.17
N ASN A 82 10.88 2.18 13.42
CA ASN A 82 11.19 2.64 14.78
C ASN A 82 9.95 2.72 15.68
N ARG A 83 8.77 3.08 15.13
CA ARG A 83 7.49 3.11 15.89
C ARG A 83 7.00 1.73 16.32
N LYS A 84 7.51 0.65 15.70
CA LYS A 84 7.18 -0.72 16.08
C LYS A 84 7.99 -1.15 17.30
N GLU A 85 9.28 -0.79 17.37
CA GLU A 85 10.14 -1.09 18.53
C GLU A 85 9.62 -0.45 19.83
N GLU A 86 9.12 0.78 19.78
CA GLU A 86 8.55 1.50 20.94
C GLU A 86 7.27 0.86 21.51
N ARG A 87 6.53 0.08 20.72
CA ARG A 87 5.28 -0.58 21.17
C ARG A 87 5.47 -1.99 21.69
N VAL A 88 6.68 -2.54 21.56
CA VAL A 88 7.03 -3.90 22.01
C VAL A 88 7.93 -3.85 23.27
N SER A 89 8.30 -2.65 23.74
CA SER A 89 9.06 -2.42 24.97
C SER A 89 8.15 -2.09 26.16
#